data_AF-A0A661IM08-F1
#
_entry.id   AF-A0A661IM08-F1
#
_cell.length_a   1.000
_cell.length_b   1.000
_cell.length_c   1.000
_cell.angle_alpha   90.00
_cell.angle_beta   90.00
_cell.angle_gamma   90.00
#
_symmetry.space_group_name_H-M   'P 1'
#
loop_
_entity.id
_entity.type
_entity.pdbx_description
1 polymer ?
#
loop_
_entity_poly.entity_id
_entity_poly.type
_entity_poly.pdbx_seq_one_letter_code
_entity_poly.pdbx_strand_id
1 'polypeptide(L)' 'MKRALVVLLYLSFASVLFLDLFFPNHHAYFLWHRIPGYEGLLGLGGCAGMIYLTHLLGEKLLHRREDYYD' A
#
# COMPACT_ATOMS: atom_id res chain seq x y z
N MET A 1 -21.38 4.99 -0.67
CA MET A 1 -20.38 3.90 -0.80
C MET A 1 -18.94 4.39 -0.67
N LYS A 2 -18.48 5.38 -1.46
CA LYS A 2 -17.10 5.91 -1.40
C LYS A 2 -16.63 6.31 0.01
N ARG A 3 -17.48 7.02 0.77
CA ARG A 3 -17.17 7.42 2.16
C ARG A 3 -16.97 6.22 3.10
N ALA A 4 -17.76 5.16 2.94
CA ALA A 4 -17.64 3.95 3.77
C ALA A 4 -16.31 3.23 3.50
N LEU A 5 -15.88 3.15 2.24
CA LEU A 5 -14.58 2.56 1.89
C LEU A 5 -13.41 3.34 2.49
N VAL A 6 -13.47 4.67 2.43
CA VAL A 6 -12.45 5.53 3.05
C VAL A 6 -12.41 5.32 4.56
N VAL A 7 -13.56 5.25 5.22
CA VAL A 7 -13.63 4.97 6.66
C VAL A 7 -13.05 3.59 6.98
N LEU A 8 -13.36 2.55 6.20
CA LEU A 8 -12.80 1.21 6.40
C LEU A 8 -11.28 1.17 6.20
N LEU A 9 -10.75 1.89 5.22
CA LEU A 9 -9.31 2.02 4.99
C LEU A 9 -8.62 2.68 6.19
N TYR A 10 -9.17 3.79 6.69
CA TYR A 10 -8.59 4.46 7.86
C TYR A 10 -8.71 3.59 9.12
N LEU A 11 -9.83 2.88 9.30
CA LEU A 11 -10.00 1.95 10.41
C LEU A 11 -9.01 0.79 10.37
N SER A 12 -8.79 0.18 9.19
CA SER A 12 -7.83 -0.91 9.06
C SER A 12 -6.41 -0.42 9.34
N PHE A 13 -6.02 0.73 8.80
CA PHE A 13 -4.70 1.32 9.05
C PHE A 13 -4.52 1.67 10.54
N ALA A 14 -5.52 2.30 11.16
CA ALA A 14 -5.50 2.61 12.58
C ALA A 14 -5.37 1.34 13.45
N SER A 15 -6.05 0.26 13.08
CA SER A 15 -5.96 -1.02 13.81
C SER A 15 -4.56 -1.61 13.77
N VAL A 16 -3.87 -1.53 12.63
CA VAL A 16 -2.48 -2.00 12.49
C VAL A 16 -1.55 -1.17 13.37
N LEU A 17 -1.68 0.17 13.36
CA LEU A 17 -0.89 1.03 14.25
C LEU A 17 -1.13 0.69 15.73
N PHE A 18 -2.38 0.45 16.09
CA PHE A 18 -2.76 0.11 17.46
C PHE A 18 -2.13 -1.21 17.89
N LEU A 19 -2.20 -2.24 17.03
CA LEU A 19 -1.56 -3.53 17.31
C LEU A 19 -0.05 -3.40 17.45
N ASP A 20 0.60 -2.62 16.60
CA ASP A 20 2.07 -2.45 16.62
C ASP A 20 2.56 -1.70 17.87
N LEU A 21 1.74 -0.79 18.42
CA LEU A 21 2.00 -0.10 19.67
C LEU A 21 1.84 -1.00 20.91
N PHE A 22 0.80 -1.83 20.94
CA PHE A 22 0.48 -2.69 22.09
C PHE A 22 1.25 -4.01 22.10
N PHE A 23 1.68 -4.50 20.94
CA PHE A 23 2.43 -5.74 20.78
C PHE A 23 3.80 -5.46 20.16
N PRO A 24 4.71 -4.80 20.90
CA PRO A 24 6.03 -4.49 20.38
C PRO A 24 6.80 -5.79 20.05
N ASN A 25 7.13 -5.94 18.78
CA ASN A 25 7.84 -7.10 18.24
C ASN A 25 9.20 -7.30 18.94
N HIS A 26 9.28 -8.28 19.86
CA HIS A 26 10.53 -8.63 20.57
C HIS A 26 11.56 -9.33 19.65
N HIS A 27 11.13 -9.79 18.48
CA HIS A 27 11.97 -10.40 17.45
C HIS A 27 12.16 -9.50 16.22
N ALA A 28 12.42 -8.22 16.44
CA ALA A 28 12.81 -7.32 15.35
C ALA A 28 14.18 -7.73 14.80
N TYR A 29 14.19 -8.60 13.79
CA TYR A 29 15.42 -9.03 13.09
C TYR A 29 16.04 -7.87 12.29
N PHE A 30 15.23 -6.90 11.89
CA PHE A 30 15.64 -5.75 11.11
C PHE A 30 15.33 -4.43 11.83
N LEU A 31 16.19 -3.43 11.60
CA LEU A 31 16.11 -2.09 12.22
C LEU A 31 14.76 -1.39 12.00
N TRP A 32 14.14 -1.61 10.86
CA TRP A 32 12.87 -0.99 10.48
C TRP A 32 11.64 -1.60 11.17
N HIS A 33 11.69 -2.86 11.59
CA HIS A 33 10.65 -3.49 12.42
C HIS A 33 10.57 -2.88 13.83
N ARG A 34 11.57 -2.09 14.24
CA ARG A 34 11.55 -1.36 15.51
C ARG A 34 10.72 -0.08 15.45
N ILE A 35 10.42 0.40 14.25
CA ILE A 35 9.65 1.64 14.06
C ILE A 35 8.15 1.27 14.11
N PRO A 36 7.40 1.77 15.10
CA PRO A 36 5.97 1.47 15.19
C PRO A 36 5.24 2.02 13.98
N GLY A 37 4.43 1.17 13.34
CA GLY A 37 3.65 1.49 12.14
C GLY A 37 4.38 1.26 10.82
N TYR A 38 5.62 0.76 10.83
CA TYR A 38 6.37 0.47 9.61
C TYR A 38 5.67 -0.56 8.71
N GLU A 39 5.11 -1.60 9.30
CA GLU A 39 4.36 -2.64 8.57
C GLU A 39 3.09 -2.07 7.90
N GLY A 40 2.40 -1.15 8.59
CA GLY A 40 1.25 -0.45 8.03
C GLY A 40 1.65 0.42 6.83
N LEU A 41 2.75 1.17 6.95
CA LEU A 41 3.28 1.99 5.86
C LEU A 41 3.73 1.15 4.67
N LEU A 42 4.39 0.01 4.91
CA LEU A 42 4.76 -0.92 3.86
C LEU A 42 3.54 -1.53 3.17
N GLY A 43 2.51 -1.94 3.91
CA GLY A 43 1.29 -2.50 3.32
C GLY A 43 0.55 -1.48 2.46
N LEU A 44 0.33 -0.27 3.00
CA LEU A 44 -0.44 0.77 2.32
C LEU A 44 0.36 1.40 1.16
N GLY A 45 1.64 1.70 1.40
CA GLY A 45 2.56 2.22 0.40
C GLY A 45 2.89 1.19 -0.68
N GLY A 46 3.05 -0.08 -0.32
CA GLY A 46 3.28 -1.18 -1.26
C GLY A 46 2.07 -1.41 -2.16
N CYS A 47 0.85 -1.35 -1.62
CA CYS A 47 -0.37 -1.47 -2.42
C CYS A 47 -0.52 -0.30 -3.41
N ALA A 48 -0.37 0.94 -2.94
CA ALA A 48 -0.41 2.12 -3.80
C ALA A 48 0.72 2.11 -4.85
N GLY A 49 1.92 1.71 -4.43
CA GLY A 49 3.08 1.56 -5.30
C GLY A 49 2.85 0.51 -6.39
N MET A 50 2.31 -0.65 -6.06
CA MET A 50 1.94 -1.67 -7.05
C MET A 50 0.94 -1.14 -8.07
N ILE A 51 -0.14 -0.50 -7.62
CA ILE A 51 -1.14 0.09 -8.53
C ILE A 51 -0.48 1.08 -9.49
N TYR A 52 0.35 1.98 -8.95
CA TYR A 52 1.05 2.98 -9.76
C TYR A 52 2.04 2.35 -10.75
N LEU A 53 2.83 1.38 -10.30
CA LEU A 53 3.80 0.67 -11.14
C LEU A 53 3.09 -0.08 -12.27
N THR A 54 2.00 -0.78 -11.97
CA THR A 54 1.21 -1.48 -12.98
C THR A 54 0.62 -0.50 -13.99
N HIS A 55 0.10 0.64 -13.54
CA HIS A 55 -0.43 1.67 -14.43
C HIS A 55 0.66 2.23 -15.36
N LEU A 56 1.83 2.56 -14.80
CA LEU A 56 2.97 3.07 -15.55
C LEU A 56 3.49 2.07 -16.58
N LEU A 57 3.60 0.80 -16.21
CA LEU A 57 4.00 -0.28 -17.11
C LEU A 57 2.96 -0.49 -18.21
N GLY A 58 1.67 -0.43 -17.86
CA GLY A 58 0.57 -0.50 -18.81
C GLY A 58 0.66 0.60 -19.86
N GLU A 59 0.84 1.86 -19.43
CA GLU A 59 0.94 3.00 -20.34
C GLU A 59 2.20 2.99 -21.22
N LYS A 60 3.37 2.64 -20.66
CA LYS A 60 4.64 2.78 -21.37
C LYS A 60 5.05 1.57 -22.19
N LEU A 61 4.70 0.36 -21.75
CA LEU A 61 5.12 -0.89 -22.40
C LEU A 61 3.99 -1.65 -23.07
N LEU A 62 2.76 -1.54 -22.56
CA LEU A 62 1.67 -2.44 -22.97
C LEU A 62 0.64 -1.78 -23.88
N HIS A 63 0.48 -0.45 -23.84
CA HIS A 63 -0.31 0.27 -24.83
C HIS A 63 0.36 0.17 -26.21
N ARG A 64 -0.16 -0.76 -27.02
CA ARG A 64 0.07 -0.80 -28.45
C ARG A 64 -0.51 0.48 -29.06
N ARG A 65 0.21 1.13 -29.97
CA ARG A 65 -0.35 2.23 -30.76
C ARG A 65 -1.54 1.69 -31.54
N GLU A 66 -2.74 2.13 -31.20
CA GLU A 66 -3.94 1.86 -31.98
C GLU A 66 -3.94 2.79 -33.19
N ASP A 67 -3.10 2.51 -34.18
CA ASP A 67 -3.13 3.17 -35.49
C ASP A 67 -4.29 2.61 -36.35
N TYR A 68 -5.34 2.05 -35.73
CA TYR A 68 -6.39 1.27 -36.42
C TYR A 68 -7.42 2.14 -37.16
N TYR A 69 -7.39 3.46 -36.94
CA TYR A 69 -8.25 4.43 -37.62
C TYR A 69 -7.49 5.49 -38.42
N ASP A 70 -6.18 5.33 -38.61
CA ASP A 70 -5.40 6.12 -39.59
C ASP A 70 -5.45 5.49 -41.00
#